data_AF-A0A2I0QT62-F1
#
_entry.id   AF-A0A2I0QT62-F1
#
_cell.length_a   1.000
_cell.length_b   1.000
_cell.length_c   1.000
_cell.angle_alpha   90.00
_cell.angle_beta   90.00
_cell.angle_gamma   90.00
#
_symmetry.space_group_name_H-M   'P 1'
#
loop_
_entity.id
_entity.type
_entity.pdbx_description
1 polymer ?
#
loop_
_entity_poly.entity_id
_entity_poly.type
_entity_poly.pdbx_seq_one_letter_code
_entity_poly.pdbx_strand_id
1 'polypeptide(L)'
;MSESMLNTLAGLSGIAFAAVGMIITYVIFKKVGKKKRWFDERNQFVTNYAKALSWNVTLVSMMIAWCVVIIFDGISFAFFLLTALYLVHCISLLFTGMVASKKA
;
A
#
# COMPACT_ATOMS: atom_id res chain seq x y z
N MET A 1 -36.82 -1.71 1.58
CA MET A 1 -35.74 -2.43 2.28
C MET A 1 -35.35 -1.60 3.49
N SER A 2 -35.39 -2.13 4.72
CA SER A 2 -35.10 -1.31 5.90
C SER A 2 -33.61 -0.94 5.94
N GLU A 3 -33.27 0.22 6.51
CA GLU A 3 -31.88 0.67 6.64
C GLU A 3 -31.01 -0.32 7.42
N SER A 4 -31.60 -1.01 8.40
CA SER A 4 -30.93 -2.09 9.14
C SER A 4 -30.49 -3.23 8.23
N MET A 5 -31.36 -3.65 7.30
CA MET A 5 -31.08 -4.74 6.37
C MET A 5 -30.00 -4.33 5.35
N LEU A 6 -30.01 -3.07 4.89
CA LEU A 6 -28.96 -2.51 4.01
C LEU A 6 -27.58 -2.50 4.67
N ASN A 7 -27.49 -2.07 5.93
CA ASN A 7 -26.23 -2.01 6.67
C ASN A 7 -25.65 -3.41 6.96
N THR A 8 -26.51 -4.37 7.30
CA THR A 8 -26.10 -5.76 7.49
C THR A 8 -25.61 -6.38 6.19
N LEU A 9 -26.28 -6.11 5.06
CA LEU A 9 -25.87 -6.61 3.75
C LEU A 9 -24.53 -5.99 3.29
N ALA A 10 -24.33 -4.69 3.54
CA ALA A 10 -23.08 -4.00 3.26
C ALA A 10 -21.91 -4.58 4.08
N GLY A 11 -22.11 -4.82 5.38
CA GLY A 11 -21.11 -5.47 6.24
C GLY A 11 -20.74 -6.88 5.78
N LEU A 12 -21.74 -7.69 5.42
CA LEU A 12 -21.55 -9.04 4.87
C LEU A 12 -20.81 -9.01 3.51
N SER A 13 -21.11 -8.04 2.65
CA SER A 13 -20.42 -7.89 1.38
C SER A 13 -18.94 -7.57 1.57
N GLY A 14 -18.58 -6.73 2.55
CA GLY A 14 -17.19 -6.43 2.89
C GLY A 14 -16.41 -7.67 3.33
N ILE A 15 -17.03 -8.52 4.17
CA ILE A 15 -16.42 -9.79 4.61
C ILE A 15 -16.27 -10.76 3.43
N ALA A 16 -17.27 -10.86 2.56
CA ALA A 16 -17.22 -11.70 1.36
C ALA A 16 -16.09 -11.27 0.41
N PHE A 17 -15.94 -9.96 0.15
CA PHE A 17 -14.84 -9.43 -0.65
C PHE A 17 -13.47 -9.70 -0.03
N ALA A 18 -13.33 -9.54 1.29
CA ALA A 18 -12.10 -9.86 2.00
C ALA A 18 -11.75 -11.36 1.89
N ALA A 19 -12.74 -12.24 2.05
CA ALA A 19 -12.55 -13.69 1.91
C ALA A 19 -12.12 -14.08 0.49
N VAL A 20 -12.75 -13.51 -0.53
CA VAL A 20 -12.38 -13.74 -1.94
C VAL A 20 -10.96 -13.23 -2.22
N GLY A 21 -10.62 -12.04 -1.74
CA GLY A 21 -9.26 -11.48 -1.85
C GLY A 21 -8.21 -12.38 -1.20
N MET A 22 -8.51 -12.95 -0.04
CA MET A 22 -7.63 -13.87 0.68
C MET A 22 -7.44 -15.20 -0.07
N ILE A 23 -8.49 -15.74 -0.68
CA ILE A 23 -8.42 -16.96 -1.48
C ILE A 23 -7.57 -16.73 -2.74
N ILE A 24 -7.79 -15.62 -3.44
CA ILE A 24 -7.02 -15.26 -4.64
C ILE A 24 -5.53 -15.12 -4.30
N THR A 25 -5.21 -14.40 -3.24
CA THR A 25 -3.81 -14.26 -2.79
C THR A 25 -3.22 -15.62 -2.41
N TYR A 26 -3.91 -16.45 -1.63
CA TYR A 26 -3.44 -17.80 -1.29
C TYR A 26 -3.13 -18.65 -2.52
N VAL A 27 -4.00 -18.63 -3.53
CA VAL A 27 -3.79 -19.40 -4.78
C VAL A 27 -2.59 -18.87 -5.57
N ILE A 28 -2.41 -17.56 -5.64
CA ILE A 28 -1.24 -16.93 -6.31
C ILE A 28 0.04 -17.31 -5.57
N PHE A 29 0.09 -17.19 -4.24
CA PHE A 29 1.24 -17.56 -3.42
C PHE A 29 1.61 -19.04 -3.58
N LYS A 30 0.60 -19.94 -3.60
CA LYS A 30 0.84 -21.38 -3.73
C LYS A 30 1.30 -21.79 -5.13
N LYS A 31 0.68 -21.24 -6.19
CA LYS A 31 0.96 -21.66 -7.58
C LYS A 31 2.15 -20.93 -8.20
N VAL A 32 2.24 -19.61 -7.99
CA VAL A 32 3.29 -18.78 -8.59
C VAL A 32 4.52 -18.73 -7.68
N GLY A 33 4.32 -18.67 -6.36
CA GLY A 33 5.42 -18.58 -5.40
C GLY A 33 6.32 -19.80 -5.36
N LYS A 34 5.77 -21.01 -5.51
CA LYS A 34 6.57 -22.22 -5.64
C LYS A 34 7.35 -22.28 -6.97
N LYS A 35 6.74 -21.85 -8.08
CA LYS A 35 7.38 -21.88 -9.41
C LYS A 35 8.49 -20.83 -9.56
N LYS A 36 8.32 -19.65 -8.97
CA LYS A 36 9.27 -18.54 -9.06
C LYS A 36 10.28 -18.49 -7.91
N ARG A 37 10.37 -19.55 -7.09
CA ARG A 37 11.26 -19.61 -5.91
C ARG A 37 11.09 -18.39 -4.98
N TRP A 38 9.85 -17.95 -4.74
CA TRP A 38 9.61 -16.72 -3.98
C TRP A 38 10.09 -16.77 -2.53
N PHE A 39 10.24 -17.99 -2.00
CA PHE A 39 10.70 -18.27 -0.65
C PHE A 39 12.20 -18.57 -0.56
N ASP A 40 12.95 -18.39 -1.66
CA ASP A 40 14.41 -18.42 -1.67
C ASP A 40 14.94 -17.08 -1.12
N GLU A 41 15.99 -17.13 -0.29
CA GLU A 41 16.57 -15.96 0.38
C GLU A 41 16.96 -14.88 -0.62
N ARG A 42 17.47 -15.28 -1.80
CA ARG A 42 17.81 -14.36 -2.88
C ARG A 42 16.60 -13.62 -3.44
N ASN A 43 15.45 -14.29 -3.57
CA ASN A 43 14.24 -13.64 -4.04
C ASN A 43 13.65 -12.71 -2.98
N GLN A 44 13.73 -13.07 -1.69
CA GLN A 44 13.34 -12.19 -0.59
C GLN A 44 14.20 -10.92 -0.55
N PHE A 45 15.52 -11.06 -0.73
CA PHE A 45 16.43 -9.93 -0.84
C PHE A 45 16.08 -9.00 -2.00
N VAL A 46 15.93 -9.54 -3.22
CA VAL A 46 15.56 -8.75 -4.40
C VAL A 46 14.20 -8.08 -4.23
N THR A 47 13.22 -8.77 -3.64
CA THR A 47 11.89 -8.21 -3.41
C THR A 47 11.91 -7.09 -2.36
N ASN A 48 12.65 -7.27 -1.27
CA ASN A 48 12.79 -6.23 -0.24
C ASN A 48 13.54 -5.01 -0.78
N TYR A 49 14.59 -5.24 -1.56
CA TYR A 49 15.31 -4.17 -2.25
C TYR A 49 14.41 -3.44 -3.26
N ALA A 50 13.64 -4.16 -4.07
CA ALA A 50 12.68 -3.57 -5.01
C ALA A 50 11.60 -2.76 -4.30
N LYS A 51 11.09 -3.22 -3.14
CA LYS A 51 10.15 -2.46 -2.31
C LYS A 51 10.78 -1.18 -1.78
N ALA A 52 12.00 -1.23 -1.24
CA ALA A 52 12.72 -0.05 -0.78
C ALA A 52 13.02 0.94 -1.92
N LEU A 53 13.39 0.44 -3.11
CA LEU A 53 13.59 1.28 -4.28
C LEU A 53 12.28 1.92 -4.75
N SER A 54 11.19 1.14 -4.79
CA SER A 54 9.86 1.66 -5.16
C SER A 54 9.42 2.77 -4.21
N TRP A 55 9.75 2.66 -2.92
CA TRP A 55 9.49 3.68 -1.92
C TRP A 55 10.18 5.01 -2.25
N ASN A 56 11.45 4.95 -2.62
CA ASN A 56 12.23 6.12 -3.05
C ASN A 56 11.67 6.73 -4.33
N VAL A 57 11.29 5.90 -5.30
CA VAL A 57 10.66 6.35 -6.55
C VAL A 57 9.34 7.06 -6.27
N THR A 58 8.49 6.50 -5.40
CA THR A 58 7.22 7.12 -5.03
C THR A 58 7.41 8.46 -4.32
N LEU A 59 8.43 8.57 -3.44
CA LEU A 59 8.77 9.83 -2.79
C LEU A 59 9.15 10.91 -3.81
N VAL A 60 10.02 10.59 -4.77
CA VAL A 60 10.42 11.51 -5.84
C VAL A 60 9.22 11.89 -6.70
N SER A 61 8.37 10.92 -7.06
CA SER A 61 7.16 11.19 -7.85
C SER A 61 6.19 12.13 -7.12
N MET A 62 6.02 11.98 -5.81
CA MET A 62 5.23 12.89 -4.98
C MET A 62 5.82 14.29 -4.97
N MET A 63 7.15 14.44 -4.87
CA MET A 63 7.79 15.76 -4.94
C MET A 63 7.56 16.46 -6.29
N ILE A 64 7.66 15.72 -7.40
CA ILE A 64 7.36 16.25 -8.73
C ILE A 64 5.89 16.67 -8.82
N ALA A 65 4.96 15.81 -8.38
CA ALA A 65 3.54 16.13 -8.37
C ALA A 65 3.24 17.37 -7.51
N TRP A 66 3.96 17.55 -6.40
CA TRP A 66 3.81 18.72 -5.53
C TRP A 66 4.23 20.01 -6.23
N CYS A 67 5.38 20.01 -6.91
CA CYS A 67 5.82 21.15 -7.73
C CYS A 67 4.80 21.48 -8.82
N VAL A 68 4.26 20.48 -9.51
CA VAL A 68 3.24 20.66 -10.55
C VAL A 68 1.99 21.32 -9.96
N VAL A 69 1.46 20.81 -8.84
CA VAL A 69 0.28 21.40 -8.19
C VAL A 69 0.52 22.86 -7.81
N ILE A 70 1.69 23.21 -7.27
CA ILE A 70 2.01 24.60 -6.91
C ILE A 70 2.04 25.52 -8.14
N ILE A 71 2.58 25.06 -9.27
CA ILE A 71 2.71 25.86 -10.48
C ILE A 71 1.34 26.11 -11.14
N PHE A 72 0.48 25.10 -11.21
CA PHE A 72 -0.78 25.18 -11.96
C PHE A 72 -1.98 25.62 -11.11
N ASP A 73 -2.08 25.14 -9.87
CA ASP A 73 -3.23 25.35 -8.98
C ASP A 73 -2.91 26.25 -7.78
N GLY A 74 -1.61 26.52 -7.53
CA GLY A 74 -1.17 27.25 -6.35
C GLY A 74 -1.45 26.50 -5.04
N ILE A 75 -1.63 27.26 -3.95
CA ILE A 75 -1.97 26.69 -2.64
C ILE A 75 -3.49 26.44 -2.62
N SER A 76 -3.89 25.23 -3.00
CA SER A 76 -5.28 24.78 -3.05
C SER A 76 -5.49 23.48 -2.27
N PHE A 77 -6.69 22.89 -2.33
CA PHE A 77 -6.98 21.59 -1.72
C PHE A 77 -5.99 20.49 -2.16
N ALA A 78 -5.62 20.45 -3.44
CA ALA A 78 -4.69 19.45 -3.98
C ALA A 78 -3.32 19.52 -3.29
N PHE A 79 -2.84 20.72 -2.96
CA PHE A 79 -1.59 20.92 -2.23
C PHE A 79 -1.65 20.29 -0.83
N PHE A 80 -2.73 20.54 -0.08
CA PHE A 80 -2.91 19.97 1.26
C PHE A 80 -3.11 18.46 1.24
N LEU A 81 -3.85 17.94 0.25
CA LEU A 81 -4.02 16.50 0.06
C LEU A 81 -2.67 15.83 -0.21
N LEU A 82 -1.85 16.41 -1.10
CA LEU A 82 -0.54 15.85 -1.42
C LEU A 82 0.43 15.93 -0.23
N THR A 83 0.33 17.00 0.57
CA THR A 83 1.07 17.16 1.83
C THR A 83 0.67 16.08 2.84
N ALA A 84 -0.62 15.82 3.01
CA ALA A 84 -1.11 14.76 3.90
C ALA A 84 -0.64 13.37 3.44
N LEU A 85 -0.70 13.09 2.13
CA LEU A 85 -0.19 11.85 1.57
C LEU A 85 1.32 11.71 1.77
N TYR A 86 2.10 12.77 1.58
CA TYR A 86 3.53 12.79 1.86
C TYR A 86 3.84 12.49 3.33
N LEU A 87 3.09 13.09 4.27
CA LEU A 87 3.24 12.80 5.69
C LEU A 87 2.92 11.34 6.01
N VAL A 88 1.81 10.80 5.49
CA VAL A 88 1.44 9.39 5.67
C VAL A 88 2.52 8.46 5.11
N HIS A 89 3.08 8.81 3.94
CA HIS A 89 4.22 8.10 3.34
C HIS A 89 5.36 8.06 4.36
N CYS A 90 5.93 9.20 4.75
CA CYS A 90 7.06 9.25 5.69
C CYS A 90 6.78 8.56 7.04
N ILE A 91 5.58 8.74 7.60
CA ILE A 91 5.17 8.09 8.85
C ILE A 91 5.15 6.57 8.70
N SER A 92 4.69 6.04 7.57
CA SER A 92 4.68 4.59 7.36
C SER A 92 6.09 3.99 7.30
N LEU A 93 7.08 4.73 6.79
CA LEU A 93 8.49 4.31 6.85
C LEU A 93 9.00 4.27 8.30
N LEU A 94 8.65 5.27 9.11
CA LEU A 94 8.99 5.30 10.53
C LEU A 94 8.37 4.11 11.28
N PHE A 95 7.06 3.87 11.11
CA PHE A 95 6.36 2.76 11.77
C PHE A 95 6.91 1.40 11.34
N THR A 96 7.08 1.18 10.04
CA THR A 96 7.62 -0.10 9.54
C THR A 96 9.06 -0.30 9.98
N GLY A 97 9.88 0.75 10.03
CA GLY A 97 11.23 0.72 10.57
C GLY A 97 11.27 0.32 12.05
N MET A 98 10.41 0.92 12.90
CA MET A 98 10.31 0.56 14.33
C MET A 98 9.85 -0.89 14.54
N VAL A 99 8.95 -1.39 13.71
CA VAL A 99 8.49 -2.79 13.80
C VAL A 99 9.58 -3.75 13.34
N ALA A 100 10.32 -3.41 12.28
CA ALA A 100 11.40 -4.23 11.77
C ALA A 100 12.59 -4.28 12.74
N SER A 101 12.96 -3.15 13.36
CA SER A 101 14.08 -3.10 14.32
C SER A 101 13.83 -3.90 15.59
N LYS A 102 12.56 -4.05 16.01
CA LYS A 102 12.19 -4.92 17.14
C LYS A 102 12.30 -6.42 16.82
N LYS A 103 12.37 -6.79 15.54
CA LYS A 103 12.46 -8.19 15.07
C LYS A 103 13.86 -8.60 14.64
N ALA A 104 14.76 -7.65 14.46
CA ALA A 104 16.18 -7.87 14.13
C ALA A 104 16.99 -8.12 15.41
#